data_AF-A0A349R0V1-F1
#
_entry.id   AF-A0A349R0V1-F1
#
_cell.length_a   1.000
_cell.length_b   1.000
_cell.length_c   1.000
_cell.angle_alpha   90.00
_cell.angle_beta   90.00
_cell.angle_gamma   90.00
#
_symmetry.space_group_name_H-M   'P 1'
#
loop_
_entity.id
_entity.type
_entity.pdbx_description
1 polymer ?
#
loop_
_entity_poly.entity_id
_entity_poly.type
_entity_poly.pdbx_seq_one_letter_code
_entity_poly.pdbx_strand_id
1 'polypeptide(L)'
;MGIYCYLSKHAAEGIQVFPYGLLKIMILMKQLTLYILVLLFVACKKEGGTPAVSGIKPAVLYSSTTELVLKSTDRKTVALQLVWDEAILASDEPMAQSALKNKIEIAADPSFSAVTKSIEQVASSLSYTHEQLNNLVTGMGFLPDEKNVFYVR
;
A
#
# COMPACT_ATOMS: atom_id res chain seq x y z
N MET A 1 22.63 -2.23 0.15
CA MET A 1 22.97 -1.51 -1.10
C MET A 1 23.13 -0.03 -0.74
N GLY A 2 24.34 0.52 -0.89
CA GLY A 2 24.63 1.97 -0.77
C GLY A 2 25.20 2.46 0.57
N ILE A 3 26.54 2.44 0.71
CA ILE A 3 27.28 3.17 1.76
C ILE A 3 27.88 4.41 1.08
N TYR A 4 27.64 5.60 1.63
CA TYR A 4 28.29 6.84 1.22
C TYR A 4 29.24 7.30 2.32
N CYS A 5 30.54 7.32 2.03
CA CYS A 5 31.57 7.99 2.84
C CYS A 5 31.99 9.27 2.12
N TYR A 6 31.91 10.41 2.80
CA TYR A 6 32.58 11.64 2.37
C TYR A 6 33.78 11.89 3.29
N LEU A 7 34.97 11.88 2.69
CA LEU A 7 36.23 12.33 3.28
C LEU A 7 36.38 13.83 2.98
N SER A 8 36.66 14.65 4.00
CA SER A 8 37.13 16.03 3.78
C SER A 8 38.46 16.24 4.52
N LYS A 9 39.49 16.59 3.73
CA LYS A 9 40.84 17.00 4.14
C LYS A 9 40.83 18.49 4.47
N HIS A 10 41.59 18.89 5.49
CA HIS A 10 42.38 20.13 5.66
C HIS A 10 42.74 20.21 7.16
N ALA A 11 43.91 20.60 7.65
CA ALA A 11 45.11 21.18 7.08
C ALA A 11 46.30 20.79 7.98
N ALA A 12 47.50 20.77 7.40
CA ALA A 12 48.76 20.61 8.11
C ALA A 12 49.31 21.99 8.49
N GLU A 13 49.85 22.14 9.71
CA GLU A 13 50.90 23.11 10.05
C GLU A 13 51.69 22.60 11.28
N GLY A 14 53.02 22.77 11.26
CA GLY A 14 54.00 22.20 12.20
C GLY A 14 53.91 22.74 13.65
N ILE A 15 54.61 22.21 14.65
CA ILE A 15 56.08 22.20 14.86
C ILE A 15 56.43 21.20 16.00
N GLN A 16 57.69 20.77 16.01
CA GLN A 16 58.39 19.75 16.83
C GLN A 16 58.40 20.00 18.36
N VAL A 17 58.50 18.92 19.18
CA VAL A 17 59.58 18.60 20.18
C VAL A 17 59.30 17.22 20.87
N PHE A 18 60.37 16.43 21.04
CA PHE A 18 60.56 15.05 21.57
C PHE A 18 60.22 14.83 23.09
N PRO A 19 60.44 13.64 23.69
CA PRO A 19 59.79 12.33 23.55
C PRO A 19 59.25 11.85 24.93
N TYR A 20 58.84 10.58 25.10
CA TYR A 20 58.43 9.92 26.36
C TYR A 20 56.97 10.02 26.83
N GLY A 21 56.14 10.96 26.36
CA GLY A 21 54.69 11.00 26.68
C GLY A 21 53.78 10.23 25.71
N LEU A 22 54.23 10.11 24.46
CA LEU A 22 53.40 9.67 23.33
C LEU A 22 53.08 8.16 23.30
N LEU A 23 53.95 7.31 23.84
CA LEU A 23 53.74 5.85 23.81
C LEU A 23 52.58 5.42 24.73
N LYS A 24 52.40 6.09 25.88
CA LYS A 24 51.37 5.76 26.88
C LYS A 24 49.99 6.23 26.43
N ILE A 25 49.91 7.40 25.79
CA ILE A 25 48.68 7.98 25.23
C ILE A 25 48.18 7.16 24.03
N MET A 26 49.09 6.68 23.19
CA MET A 26 48.74 5.85 22.01
C MET A 26 48.18 4.47 22.41
N ILE A 27 48.64 3.90 23.51
CA ILE A 27 48.11 2.63 24.07
C ILE A 27 46.72 2.87 24.71
N LEU A 28 46.53 3.98 25.43
CA LEU A 28 45.22 4.32 26.01
C LEU A 28 44.17 4.63 24.94
N MET A 29 44.51 5.41 23.91
CA MET A 29 43.60 5.73 22.80
C MET A 29 43.15 4.48 22.04
N LYS A 30 44.08 3.53 21.78
CA LYS A 30 43.79 2.27 21.09
C LYS A 30 42.85 1.35 21.90
N GLN A 31 42.98 1.34 23.23
CA GLN A 31 42.06 0.61 24.12
C GLN A 31 40.67 1.25 24.15
N LEU A 32 40.61 2.60 24.12
CA LEU A 32 39.35 3.34 24.07
C LEU A 32 38.60 3.15 22.74
N THR A 33 39.33 3.09 21.61
CA THR A 33 38.72 2.85 20.28
C THR A 33 38.17 1.44 20.16
N LEU A 34 38.84 0.45 20.77
CA LEU A 34 38.37 -0.93 20.79
C LEU A 34 37.07 -1.07 21.60
N TYR A 35 36.94 -0.33 22.70
CA TYR A 35 35.75 -0.36 23.56
C TYR A 35 34.52 0.26 22.89
N ILE A 36 34.70 1.37 22.15
CA ILE A 36 33.61 2.01 21.38
C ILE A 36 33.17 1.11 20.21
N LEU A 37 34.10 0.39 19.57
CA LEU A 37 33.78 -0.53 18.48
C LEU A 37 32.96 -1.73 18.97
N VAL A 38 33.23 -2.26 20.17
CA VAL A 38 32.46 -3.36 20.77
C VAL A 38 31.04 -2.93 21.17
N LEU A 39 30.85 -1.70 21.65
CA LEU A 39 29.53 -1.15 21.99
C LEU A 39 28.62 -0.95 20.76
N LEU A 40 29.18 -0.70 19.57
CA LEU A 40 28.43 -0.56 18.33
C LEU A 40 27.90 -1.89 17.77
N PHE A 41 28.48 -3.03 18.17
CA PHE A 41 27.98 -4.37 17.77
C PHE A 41 26.79 -4.86 18.60
N VAL A 42 26.49 -4.22 19.75
CA VAL A 42 25.33 -4.56 20.59
C VAL A 42 24.09 -3.72 20.23
N ALA A 43 24.26 -2.66 19.44
CA ALA A 43 23.20 -1.72 19.06
C ALA A 43 22.56 -2.05 17.70
N CYS A 44 22.22 -3.32 17.43
CA CYS A 44 21.34 -3.64 16.29
C CYS A 44 20.73 -5.03 16.39
N LYS A 45 19.88 -5.24 17.39
CA LYS A 45 18.81 -6.24 17.29
C LYS A 45 17.52 -5.69 17.87
N LYS A 46 16.94 -4.70 17.21
CA LYS A 46 15.48 -4.65 17.13
C LYS A 46 15.15 -5.56 15.95
N GLU A 47 14.89 -6.83 16.24
CA GLU A 47 14.17 -7.72 15.33
C GLU A 47 12.85 -6.97 15.06
N GLY A 48 12.80 -6.23 13.95
CA GLY A 48 11.58 -5.58 13.50
C GLY A 48 10.63 -6.69 13.14
N GLY A 49 9.76 -7.06 14.08
CA GLY A 49 8.72 -8.04 13.84
C GLY A 49 7.94 -7.60 12.62
N THR A 50 7.94 -8.43 11.58
CA THR A 50 7.00 -8.25 10.48
C THR A 50 5.60 -8.27 11.11
N PRO A 51 4.78 -7.22 10.97
CA PRO A 51 3.47 -7.20 11.58
C PRO A 51 2.69 -8.42 11.10
N ALA A 52 2.35 -9.30 12.05
CA ALA A 52 1.57 -10.49 11.74
C ALA A 52 0.13 -10.02 11.52
N VAL A 53 -0.31 -10.06 10.26
CA VAL A 53 -1.71 -9.81 9.92
C VAL A 53 -2.47 -11.12 10.13
N SER A 54 -3.45 -11.11 11.04
CA SER A 54 -4.31 -12.25 11.31
C SER A 54 -5.79 -11.86 11.21
N GLY A 55 -6.68 -12.85 11.14
CA GLY A 55 -8.14 -12.60 11.20
C GLY A 55 -8.75 -11.90 9.98
N ILE A 56 -8.28 -12.20 8.76
CA ILE A 56 -8.87 -11.63 7.54
C ILE A 56 -10.32 -12.13 7.39
N LYS A 57 -11.29 -11.25 7.65
CA LYS A 57 -12.67 -11.47 7.22
C LYS A 57 -12.83 -10.89 5.80
N PRO A 58 -13.24 -11.68 4.80
CA PRO A 58 -13.45 -11.16 3.46
C PRO A 58 -14.56 -10.10 3.47
N ALA A 59 -14.36 -9.02 2.73
CA ALA A 59 -15.40 -8.04 2.46
C ALA A 59 -16.57 -8.72 1.72
N VAL A 60 -17.81 -8.39 2.11
CA VAL A 60 -19.01 -8.89 1.43
C VAL A 60 -19.56 -7.77 0.56
N LEU A 61 -19.78 -8.07 -0.72
CA LEU A 61 -20.34 -7.13 -1.69
C LEU A 61 -21.87 -7.22 -1.72
N TYR A 62 -22.53 -6.08 -1.55
CA TYR A 62 -23.97 -5.91 -1.63
C TYR A 62 -24.31 -4.98 -2.79
N SER A 63 -25.45 -5.24 -3.43
CA SER A 63 -26.00 -4.41 -4.49
C SER A 63 -27.37 -3.89 -4.10
N SER A 64 -27.70 -2.65 -4.48
CA SER A 64 -29.03 -2.08 -4.28
C SER A 64 -30.11 -2.80 -5.09
N THR A 65 -29.73 -3.44 -6.20
CA THR A 65 -30.64 -4.23 -7.04
C THR A 65 -29.87 -5.29 -7.84
N THR A 66 -30.55 -6.37 -8.21
CA THR A 66 -30.05 -7.42 -9.11
C THR A 66 -30.68 -7.35 -10.50
N GLU A 67 -31.78 -6.62 -10.65
CA GLU A 67 -32.44 -6.36 -11.92
C GLU A 67 -32.68 -4.86 -12.09
N LEU A 68 -32.34 -4.32 -13.25
CA LEU A 68 -32.53 -2.89 -13.55
C LEU A 68 -32.86 -2.69 -15.02
N VAL A 69 -33.62 -1.62 -15.29
CA VAL A 69 -33.94 -1.17 -16.64
C VAL A 69 -33.33 0.21 -16.82
N LEU A 70 -32.42 0.35 -17.79
CA LEU A 70 -31.78 1.62 -18.09
C LEU A 70 -32.71 2.49 -18.93
N LYS A 71 -33.06 3.67 -18.42
CA LYS A 71 -33.97 4.60 -19.10
C LYS A 71 -33.24 5.89 -19.47
N SER A 72 -33.50 6.37 -20.68
CA SER A 72 -32.98 7.67 -21.14
C SER A 72 -33.65 8.88 -20.46
N THR A 73 -34.76 8.69 -19.76
CA THR A 73 -35.46 9.78 -19.04
C THR A 73 -34.75 10.14 -17.74
N ASP A 74 -34.05 9.17 -17.12
CA ASP A 74 -33.52 9.29 -15.76
C ASP A 74 -31.98 9.29 -15.73
N ARG A 75 -31.34 9.79 -16.79
CA ARG A 75 -29.88 9.66 -17.04
C ARG A 75 -29.00 10.00 -15.84
N LYS A 76 -29.37 11.00 -15.04
CA LYS A 76 -28.59 11.52 -13.92
C LYS A 76 -28.93 10.88 -12.56
N THR A 77 -30.00 10.10 -12.46
CA THR A 77 -30.35 9.43 -11.21
C THR A 77 -29.51 8.17 -11.03
N VAL A 78 -29.32 7.75 -9.78
CA VAL A 78 -28.57 6.53 -9.45
C VAL A 78 -29.36 5.30 -9.89
N ALA A 79 -28.77 4.48 -10.75
CA ALA A 79 -29.35 3.23 -11.25
C ALA A 79 -28.88 2.02 -10.45
N LEU A 80 -27.63 2.06 -9.98
CA LEU A 80 -26.99 0.96 -9.26
C LEU A 80 -26.08 1.52 -8.17
N GLN A 81 -26.20 0.97 -6.98
CA GLN A 81 -25.28 1.23 -5.88
C GLN A 81 -24.72 -0.09 -5.37
N LEU A 82 -23.40 -0.13 -5.25
CA LEU A 82 -22.62 -1.22 -4.71
C LEU A 82 -22.05 -0.76 -3.37
N VAL A 83 -22.17 -1.60 -2.34
CA VAL A 83 -21.67 -1.33 -0.98
C VAL A 83 -20.97 -2.57 -0.47
N TRP A 84 -19.89 -2.42 0.27
CA TRP A 84 -19.21 -3.54 0.89
C TRP A 84 -18.72 -3.20 2.29
N ASP A 85 -18.66 -4.24 3.12
CA ASP A 85 -18.06 -4.14 4.44
C ASP A 85 -16.55 -3.92 4.30
N GLU A 86 -15.98 -3.03 5.12
CA GLU A 86 -14.54 -2.86 5.16
C GLU A 86 -13.88 -4.14 5.68
N ALA A 87 -12.84 -4.61 4.98
CA ALA A 87 -12.06 -5.73 5.46
C ALA A 87 -11.38 -5.34 6.77
N ILE A 88 -11.71 -6.02 7.86
CA ILE A 88 -11.04 -5.81 9.14
C ILE A 88 -9.79 -6.67 9.15
N LEU A 89 -8.62 -6.03 9.25
CA LEU A 89 -7.36 -6.72 9.51
C LEU A 89 -7.04 -6.59 11.01
N ALA A 90 -6.87 -7.72 11.70
CA ALA A 90 -6.25 -7.70 13.01
C ALA A 90 -4.73 -7.67 12.81
N SER A 91 -4.10 -6.63 13.34
CA SER A 91 -2.65 -6.45 13.32
C SER A 91 -2.20 -6.13 14.73
N ASP A 92 -1.05 -6.68 15.12
CA ASP A 92 -0.43 -6.40 16.42
C ASP A 92 0.04 -4.93 16.55
N GLU A 93 0.16 -4.24 15.41
CA GLU A 93 0.52 -2.82 15.31
C GLU A 93 -0.63 -2.01 14.67
N PRO A 94 -0.87 -0.75 15.09
CA PRO A 94 -1.94 0.08 14.56
C PRO A 94 -1.72 0.35 13.06
N MET A 95 -2.67 -0.09 12.24
CA MET A 95 -2.69 0.17 10.80
C MET A 95 -3.67 1.29 10.47
N ALA A 96 -3.27 2.21 9.59
CA ALA A 96 -4.19 3.21 9.07
C ALA A 96 -5.23 2.55 8.16
N GLN A 97 -6.52 2.88 8.33
CA GLN A 97 -7.61 2.37 7.49
C GLN A 97 -7.37 2.63 5.99
N SER A 98 -6.72 3.76 5.66
CA SER A 98 -6.35 4.13 4.29
C SER A 98 -5.32 3.22 3.62
N ALA A 99 -4.65 2.36 4.39
CA ALA A 99 -3.78 1.32 3.85
C ALA A 99 -4.57 0.20 3.16
N LEU A 100 -5.86 0.07 3.47
CA LEU A 100 -6.74 -0.95 2.88
C LEU A 100 -7.41 -0.38 1.63
N LYS A 101 -7.13 -1.00 0.49
CA LYS A 101 -7.78 -0.70 -0.78
C LYS A 101 -8.66 -1.86 -1.18
N ASN A 102 -9.89 -1.55 -1.53
CA ASN A 102 -10.83 -2.47 -2.14
C ASN A 102 -10.63 -2.41 -3.66
N LYS A 103 -10.63 -3.58 -4.30
CA LYS A 103 -10.60 -3.70 -5.74
C LYS A 103 -11.95 -4.21 -6.21
N ILE A 104 -12.62 -3.43 -7.05
CA ILE A 104 -13.91 -3.80 -7.66
C ILE A 104 -13.67 -4.08 -9.14
N GLU A 105 -14.08 -5.26 -9.59
CA GLU A 105 -13.99 -5.68 -10.98
C GLU A 105 -15.37 -5.93 -11.56
N ILE A 106 -15.57 -5.50 -12.81
CA ILE A 106 -16.83 -5.69 -13.55
C ILE A 106 -16.50 -6.38 -14.87
N ALA A 107 -17.22 -7.46 -15.18
CA ALA A 107 -17.05 -8.25 -16.38
C ALA A 107 -18.39 -8.73 -16.96
N ALA A 108 -18.42 -9.02 -18.25
CA ALA A 108 -19.56 -9.68 -18.90
C ALA A 108 -19.56 -11.20 -18.70
N ASP A 109 -18.41 -11.76 -18.32
CA ASP A 109 -18.21 -13.20 -18.14
C ASP A 109 -17.96 -13.54 -16.66
N PRO A 110 -18.61 -14.59 -16.11
CA PRO A 110 -18.52 -14.93 -14.69
C PRO A 110 -17.14 -15.43 -14.25
N SER A 111 -16.26 -15.83 -15.17
CA SER A 111 -14.87 -16.20 -14.83
C SER A 111 -13.97 -14.97 -14.65
N PHE A 112 -14.42 -13.78 -15.06
CA PHE A 112 -13.62 -12.56 -15.10
C PHE A 112 -12.33 -12.72 -15.92
N SER A 113 -12.34 -13.59 -16.94
CA SER A 113 -11.23 -13.78 -17.88
C SER A 113 -10.90 -12.50 -18.66
N ALA A 114 -11.93 -11.69 -18.96
CA ALA A 114 -11.80 -10.35 -19.52
C ALA A 114 -12.53 -9.35 -18.62
N VAL A 115 -11.78 -8.55 -17.88
CA VAL A 115 -12.32 -7.50 -17.00
C VAL A 115 -12.56 -6.24 -17.82
N THR A 116 -13.82 -5.80 -17.87
CA THR A 116 -14.20 -4.54 -18.55
C THR A 116 -13.75 -3.33 -17.76
N LYS A 117 -13.89 -3.38 -16.44
CA LYS A 117 -13.53 -2.28 -15.55
C LYS A 117 -12.96 -2.79 -14.24
N SER A 118 -11.85 -2.19 -13.81
CA SER A 118 -11.21 -2.44 -12.52
C SER A 118 -11.00 -1.10 -11.82
N ILE A 119 -11.45 -0.99 -10.58
CA ILE A 119 -11.31 0.20 -9.75
C ILE A 119 -10.67 -0.19 -8.43
N GLU A 120 -9.63 0.55 -8.02
CA GLU A 120 -9.07 0.44 -6.68
C GLU A 120 -9.43 1.69 -5.88
N GLN A 121 -10.03 1.52 -4.71
CA GLN A 121 -10.42 2.63 -3.85
C GLN A 121 -10.48 2.25 -2.37
N VAL A 122 -10.31 3.24 -1.51
CA VAL A 122 -10.46 3.08 -0.05
C VAL A 122 -11.94 3.13 0.37
N ALA A 123 -12.80 3.78 -0.43
CA ALA A 123 -14.22 3.89 -0.13
C ALA A 123 -14.91 2.52 -0.05
N SER A 124 -15.99 2.44 0.74
CA SER A 124 -16.83 1.26 0.96
C SER A 124 -18.07 1.20 0.07
N SER A 125 -18.16 2.07 -0.94
CA SER A 125 -19.27 2.08 -1.89
C SER A 125 -18.89 2.64 -3.26
N LEU A 126 -19.71 2.30 -4.25
CA LEU A 126 -19.63 2.80 -5.61
C LEU A 126 -21.03 2.92 -6.20
N SER A 127 -21.37 4.09 -6.74
CA SER A 127 -22.66 4.35 -7.36
C SER A 127 -22.51 4.68 -8.83
N TYR A 128 -23.44 4.17 -9.64
CA TYR A 128 -23.55 4.45 -11.05
C TYR A 128 -24.89 5.11 -11.36
N THR A 129 -24.85 6.22 -12.10
CA THR A 129 -26.07 6.77 -12.70
C THR A 129 -26.53 5.93 -13.89
N HIS A 130 -27.77 6.12 -14.34
CA HIS A 130 -28.27 5.46 -15.55
C HIS A 130 -27.35 5.68 -16.76
N GLU A 131 -26.87 6.91 -16.97
CA GLU A 131 -25.96 7.23 -18.06
C GLU A 131 -24.60 6.53 -17.93
N GLN A 132 -24.01 6.56 -16.74
CA GLN A 132 -22.71 5.93 -16.51
C GLN A 132 -22.78 4.42 -16.68
N LEU A 133 -23.85 3.80 -16.18
CA LEU A 133 -24.06 2.36 -16.31
C LEU A 133 -24.36 1.99 -17.77
N ASN A 134 -25.15 2.80 -18.49
CA ASN A 134 -25.40 2.60 -19.92
C ASN A 134 -24.11 2.61 -20.72
N ASN A 135 -23.26 3.62 -20.52
CA ASN A 135 -21.97 3.70 -21.21
C ASN A 135 -21.07 2.50 -20.90
N LEU A 136 -21.08 2.03 -19.64
CA LEU A 136 -20.33 0.85 -19.24
C LEU A 136 -20.80 -0.42 -19.97
N VAL A 137 -22.11 -0.70 -19.98
CA VAL A 137 -22.65 -1.92 -20.58
C VAL A 137 -22.61 -1.89 -22.11
N THR A 138 -22.79 -0.73 -22.73
CA THR A 138 -22.55 -0.57 -24.17
C THR A 138 -21.08 -0.80 -24.51
N GLY A 139 -20.15 -0.37 -23.65
CA GLY A 139 -18.73 -0.69 -23.77
C GLY A 139 -18.41 -2.20 -23.63
N MET A 140 -19.29 -2.98 -22.99
CA MET A 140 -19.22 -4.45 -22.95
C MET A 140 -19.79 -5.11 -24.21
N GLY A 141 -20.39 -4.34 -25.12
CA GLY A 141 -21.06 -4.86 -26.32
C GLY A 141 -22.53 -5.22 -26.11
N PHE A 142 -23.16 -4.81 -25.01
CA PHE A 142 -24.59 -5.09 -24.81
C PHE A 142 -25.44 -4.23 -25.74
N LEU A 143 -26.44 -4.86 -26.35
CA LEU A 143 -27.35 -4.19 -27.27
C LEU A 143 -28.57 -3.60 -26.52
N PRO A 144 -29.14 -2.50 -27.04
CA PRO A 144 -30.39 -1.95 -26.50
C PRO A 144 -31.54 -2.97 -26.56
N ASP A 145 -32.50 -2.84 -25.64
CA ASP A 145 -33.72 -3.65 -25.57
C ASP A 145 -33.50 -5.17 -25.37
N GLU A 146 -32.28 -5.59 -25.03
CA GLU A 146 -31.94 -6.97 -24.67
C GLU A 146 -31.65 -7.13 -23.18
N LYS A 147 -32.13 -8.24 -22.59
CA LYS A 147 -31.76 -8.62 -21.23
C LYS A 147 -30.38 -9.27 -21.25
N ASN A 148 -29.41 -8.59 -20.67
CA ASN A 148 -28.02 -9.06 -20.53
C ASN A 148 -27.64 -9.16 -19.05
N VAL A 149 -26.57 -9.91 -18.76
CA VAL A 149 -26.03 -10.10 -17.41
C VAL A 149 -24.58 -9.64 -17.40
N PHE A 150 -24.20 -8.89 -16.37
CA PHE A 150 -22.81 -8.61 -16.04
C PHE A 150 -22.56 -9.01 -14.58
N TYR A 151 -21.29 -9.18 -14.25
CA TYR A 151 -20.83 -9.70 -12.97
C TYR A 151 -19.93 -8.67 -12.30
N VAL A 152 -20.02 -8.62 -10.97
CA VAL A 152 -19.20 -7.75 -10.12
C VAL A 152 -18.58 -8.58 -9.00
N ARG A 153 -17.31 -8.34 -8.70
CA ARG A 153 -16.62 -8.91 -7.54
C ARG A 153 -15.72 -7.89 -6.88
#